data_AF-A0A919M925-F1
#
_entry.id   AF-A0A919M925-F1
#
_cell.length_a   1.000
_cell.length_b   1.000
_cell.length_c   1.000
_cell.angle_alpha   90.00
_cell.angle_beta   90.00
_cell.angle_gamma   90.00
#
_symmetry.space_group_name_H-M   'P 1'
#
loop_
_entity.id
_entity.type
_entity.pdbx_description
1 polymer ?
#
loop_
_entity_poly.entity_id
_entity_poly.type
_entity_poly.pdbx_seq_one_letter_code
_entity_poly.pdbx_strand_id
1 'polypeptide(L)'
;MHDTIATAIYRQTLRHAVSHAMFCAHSGRILDVRTAVLVTATAPDSEPSRTVLHHAVYDKIAERLSAAAEEAGTALEVIDGRTL
;
A
#
# COMPACT_ATOMS: atom_id res chain seq x y z
N MET A 1 -17.16 8.28 14.56
CA MET A 1 -16.15 9.35 14.74
C MET A 1 -14.73 8.81 14.98
N HIS A 2 -14.46 7.50 14.81
CA HIS A 2 -13.14 6.89 14.97
C HIS A 2 -12.36 6.73 13.65
N ASP A 3 -13.02 6.84 12.49
CA ASP A 3 -12.36 6.73 11.16
C ASP A 3 -11.42 7.89 10.84
N THR A 4 -11.81 9.13 11.17
CA THR A 4 -11.10 10.32 10.69
C THR A 4 -9.69 10.46 11.28
N ILE A 5 -9.49 9.98 12.50
CA ILE A 5 -8.19 10.03 13.19
C ILE A 5 -7.24 8.98 12.61
N ALA A 6 -7.73 7.76 12.36
CA ALA A 6 -6.94 6.72 11.71
C ALA A 6 -6.49 7.16 10.31
N THR A 7 -7.41 7.67 9.47
CA THR A 7 -7.07 8.18 8.13
C THR A 7 -6.04 9.32 8.18
N ALA A 8 -6.12 10.23 9.16
CA ALA A 8 -5.17 11.32 9.32
C ALA A 8 -3.77 10.84 9.75
N ILE A 9 -3.69 9.85 10.65
CA ILE A 9 -2.43 9.23 11.09
C ILE A 9 -1.79 8.44 9.94
N TYR A 10 -2.58 7.71 9.16
CA TYR A 10 -2.08 7.03 7.95
C TYR A 10 -1.60 8.03 6.88
N ARG A 11 -2.31 9.14 6.68
CA ARG A 11 -1.87 10.24 5.80
C ARG A 11 -0.56 10.87 6.26
N GLN A 12 -0.38 11.11 7.56
CA GLN A 12 0.89 11.64 8.09
C GLN A 12 2.01 10.63 7.99
N THR A 13 1.74 9.35 8.27
CA THR A 13 2.72 8.26 8.15
C THR A 13 3.15 8.07 6.69
N LEU A 14 2.22 8.11 5.74
CA LEU A 14 2.54 8.16 4.32
C LEU A 14 3.31 9.43 4.01
N ARG A 15 2.81 10.64 4.29
CA ARG A 15 3.56 11.89 4.03
C ARG A 15 4.97 11.88 4.62
N HIS A 16 5.15 11.31 5.82
CA HIS A 16 6.44 11.21 6.49
C HIS A 16 7.33 10.13 5.86
N ALA A 17 6.80 8.96 5.49
CA ALA A 17 7.51 7.93 4.73
C ALA A 17 7.85 8.43 3.31
N VAL A 18 7.00 9.28 2.71
CA VAL A 18 7.21 9.87 1.38
C VAL A 18 8.18 11.06 1.41
N SER A 19 8.28 11.78 2.54
CA SER A 19 9.27 12.85 2.74
C SER A 19 10.72 12.38 2.53
N HIS A 20 10.97 11.07 2.47
CA HIS A 20 12.28 10.47 2.23
C HIS A 20 12.41 9.69 0.91
N ALA A 21 11.52 9.93 -0.07
CA ALA A 21 11.46 9.24 -1.36
C ALA A 21 10.95 7.79 -1.26
N MET A 22 9.77 7.52 -1.84
CA MET A 22 9.22 6.17 -1.91
C MET A 22 9.88 5.40 -3.05
N PHE A 23 10.80 4.51 -2.71
CA PHE A 23 11.39 3.57 -3.65
C PHE A 23 10.37 2.47 -4.01
N CYS A 24 10.00 2.40 -5.29
CA CYS A 24 9.23 1.30 -5.83
C CYS A 24 10.15 0.08 -6.00
N ALA A 25 9.92 -0.97 -5.21
CA ALA A 25 10.72 -2.20 -5.26
C ALA A 25 10.65 -2.90 -6.63
N HIS A 26 9.54 -2.75 -7.35
CA HIS A 26 9.35 -3.36 -8.66
C HIS A 26 10.11 -2.62 -9.78
N SER A 27 10.06 -1.28 -9.79
CA SER A 27 10.61 -0.48 -10.89
C SER A 27 11.95 0.19 -10.56
N GLY A 28 12.41 0.14 -9.30
CA GLY A 28 13.63 0.79 -8.85
C GLY A 28 13.59 2.32 -8.82
N ARG A 29 12.40 2.94 -8.89
CA ARG A 29 12.22 4.40 -9.06
C ARG A 29 11.64 5.04 -7.81
N ILE A 30 11.98 6.32 -7.60
CA ILE A 30 11.34 7.18 -6.60
C ILE A 30 9.98 7.63 -7.14
N LEU A 31 8.92 7.43 -6.36
CA LEU A 31 7.55 7.78 -6.73
C LEU A 31 7.05 9.04 -6.01
N ASP A 32 6.26 9.84 -6.74
CA ASP A 32 5.39 10.87 -6.16
C ASP A 32 4.28 10.19 -5.35
N VAL A 33 3.92 10.75 -4.19
CA VAL A 33 2.80 10.30 -3.33
C VAL A 33 1.56 9.96 -4.17
N ARG A 34 1.18 10.84 -5.10
CA ARG A 34 -0.05 10.71 -5.90
C ARG A 34 -0.06 9.51 -6.82
N THR A 35 1.12 8.98 -7.10
CA THR A 35 1.31 7.85 -8.02
C THR A 35 1.60 6.54 -7.31
N ALA A 36 1.73 6.55 -5.98
CA ALA A 36 2.11 5.40 -5.20
C ALA A 36 0.90 4.72 -4.54
N VAL A 37 0.98 3.39 -4.45
CA VAL A 37 0.05 2.54 -3.73
C VAL A 37 0.85 1.70 -2.75
N LEU A 38 0.53 1.82 -1.46
CA LEU A 38 1.09 0.96 -0.42
C LEU A 38 0.15 -0.24 -0.26
N VAL A 39 0.70 -1.43 -0.45
CA VAL A 39 0.03 -2.69 -0.15
C VAL A 39 0.69 -3.29 1.08
N THR A 40 -0.11 -3.58 2.09
CA THR A 40 0.30 -4.36 3.26
C THR A 40 -0.42 -5.71 3.20
N ALA A 41 0.35 -6.79 3.24
CA ALA A 41 -0.15 -8.15 3.28
C ALA A 41 0.28 -8.81 4.60
N THR A 42 -0.68 -9.35 5.34
CA THR A 42 -0.44 -10.01 6.63
C THR A 42 -0.98 -11.43 6.57
N ALA A 43 -0.08 -12.40 6.43
CA ALA A 43 -0.42 -13.81 6.51
C ALA A 43 -0.62 -14.23 7.99
N PRO A 44 -1.35 -15.33 8.25
CA PRO A 44 -1.47 -15.86 9.61
C PRO A 44 -0.10 -16.11 10.24
N ASP A 45 0.05 -15.72 11.50
CA ASP A 45 1.26 -15.89 12.31
C ASP A 45 2.57 -15.36 11.66
N SER A 46 2.45 -14.40 10.75
CA SER A 46 3.57 -13.81 10.02
C SER A 46 3.64 -12.30 10.20
N GLU A 47 4.85 -11.75 10.17
CA GLU A 47 5.05 -10.31 10.14
C GLU A 47 4.45 -9.70 8.86
N PRO A 48 3.78 -8.53 8.95
CA PRO A 48 3.23 -7.85 7.78
C PRO A 48 4.29 -7.50 6.74
N SER A 49 4.07 -7.92 5.50
CA SER A 49 4.87 -7.52 4.35
C SER A 49 4.31 -6.24 3.75
N ARG A 50 5.17 -5.25 3.49
CA ARG A 50 4.80 -3.94 2.94
C ARG A 50 5.50 -3.72 1.62
N THR A 51 4.74 -3.43 0.57
CA THR A 51 5.27 -3.16 -0.76
C THR A 51 4.66 -1.89 -1.31
N VAL A 52 5.51 -1.00 -1.84
CA VAL A 52 5.07 0.19 -2.57
C VAL A 52 5.12 -0.08 -4.07
N LEU A 53 4.00 0.17 -4.73
CA LEU A 53 3.83 0.03 -6.17
C LEU A 53 3.45 1.35 -6.80
N HIS A 54 3.75 1.50 -8.09
CA HIS A 54 3.13 2.55 -8.89
C HIS A 54 1.66 2.17 -9.15
N HIS A 55 0.73 3.14 -9.11
CA HIS A 55 -0.71 2.88 -9.25
C HIS A 55 -1.05 2.10 -10.54
N ALA A 56 -0.43 2.45 -11.67
CA ALA A 56 -0.63 1.76 -12.94
C ALA A 56 -0.17 0.28 -12.93
N VAL A 57 0.74 -0.09 -12.02
CA VAL A 57 1.13 -1.50 -11.81
C VAL A 57 0.10 -2.17 -10.92
N TYR A 58 -0.28 -1.53 -9.81
CA TYR A 58 -1.30 -2.02 -8.91
C TYR A 58 -2.62 -2.30 -9.65
N ASP A 59 -3.10 -1.36 -10.47
CA ASP A 59 -4.34 -1.49 -11.25
C ASP A 59 -4.36 -2.74 -12.15
N LYS A 60 -3.20 -3.20 -12.62
CA LYS A 60 -3.07 -4.41 -13.45
C LYS A 60 -3.11 -5.71 -12.66
N ILE A 61 -2.76 -5.66 -11.38
CA ILE A 61 -2.60 -6.85 -10.54
C ILE A 61 -3.61 -6.92 -9.40
N ALA A 62 -4.39 -5.86 -9.16
CA ALA A 62 -5.26 -5.72 -7.99
C ALA A 62 -6.21 -6.91 -7.83
N GLU A 63 -6.89 -7.32 -8.90
CA GLU A 63 -7.81 -8.46 -8.87
C GLU A 63 -7.08 -9.76 -8.52
N ARG A 64 -5.95 -10.04 -9.19
CA ARG A 64 -5.13 -11.24 -8.94
C ARG A 64 -4.56 -11.26 -7.53
N LEU A 65 -4.15 -10.10 -7.03
CA LEU A 65 -3.58 -9.93 -5.70
C LEU A 65 -4.64 -10.17 -4.62
N SER A 66 -5.85 -9.62 -4.81
CA SER A 66 -6.99 -9.86 -3.92
C SER A 66 -7.37 -11.33 -3.87
N ALA A 67 -7.49 -11.99 -5.03
CA ALA A 67 -7.82 -13.41 -5.10
C ALA A 67 -6.74 -14.27 -4.42
N ALA A 68 -5.46 -14.00 -4.69
CA ALA A 68 -4.35 -14.73 -4.06
C ALA A 68 -4.32 -14.56 -2.53
N ALA A 69 -4.69 -13.38 -2.02
CA ALA A 69 -4.75 -13.15 -0.59
C ALA A 69 -5.93 -13.88 0.06
N GLU A 70 -7.10 -13.90 -0.59
CA GLU A 70 -8.26 -14.65 -0.11
C GLU A 70 -7.95 -16.16 -0.06
N GLU A 71 -7.39 -16.71 -1.14
CA GLU A 71 -6.97 -18.12 -1.21
C GLU A 71 -5.93 -18.46 -0.12
N ALA A 72 -5.01 -17.55 0.18
CA ALA A 72 -3.97 -17.73 1.19
C ALA A 72 -4.41 -17.36 2.62
N GLY A 73 -5.65 -16.93 2.84
CA GLY A 73 -6.12 -16.43 4.14
C GLY A 73 -5.31 -15.23 4.66
N THR A 74 -4.74 -14.45 3.75
CA THR A 74 -3.91 -13.27 4.03
C THR A 74 -4.77 -12.02 4.06
N ALA A 75 -4.63 -11.21 5.10
CA ALA A 75 -5.28 -9.90 5.16
C ALA A 75 -4.54 -8.91 4.24
N LEU A 76 -5.28 -8.22 3.38
CA LEU A 76 -4.76 -7.13 2.56
C LEU A 76 -5.29 -5.79 3.02
N GLU A 77 -4.39 -4.85 3.25
CA GLU A 77 -4.67 -3.44 3.41
C GLU A 77 -4.02 -2.67 2.26
N VAL A 78 -4.80 -1.80 1.61
CA VAL A 78 -4.33 -1.01 0.47
C VAL A 78 -4.59 0.46 0.72
N ILE A 79 -3.55 1.26 0.58
CA ILE A 79 -3.63 2.71 0.64
C ILE A 79 -3.16 3.29 -0.69
N ASP A 80 -4.09 3.86 -1.44
CA ASP A 80 -3.84 4.45 -2.76
C ASP A 80 -3.69 5.97 -2.66
N GLY A 81 -2.51 6.47 -3.01
CA GLY A 81 -2.19 7.90 -3.00
C GLY A 81 -3.08 8.78 -3.88
N ARG A 82 -3.82 8.20 -4.85
CA ARG A 82 -4.82 8.91 -5.66
C ARG A 82 -6.08 9.29 -4.88
N THR A 83 -6.38 8.55 -3.81
CA THR A 83 -7.60 8.70 -3.00
C THR A 83 -7.36 9.36 -1.65
N LEU A 84 -6.10 9.72 -1.37
CA LEU A 84 -5.67 10.45 -0.19
C LEU A 84 -5.96 11.95 -0.28
#